data_AF-E7GGN4-F1
#
_entry.id   AF-E7GGN4-F1
#
_cell.length_a   1.000
_cell.length_b   1.000
_cell.length_c   1.000
_cell.angle_alpha   90.00
_cell.angle_beta   90.00
_cell.angle_gamma   90.00
#
_symmetry.space_group_name_H-M   'P 1'
#
loop_
_entity.id
_entity.type
_entity.pdbx_description
1 polymer ?
#
loop_
_entity_poly.entity_id
_entity_poly.type
_entity_poly.pdbx_seq_one_letter_code
_entity_poly.pdbx_strand_id
1 'polypeptide(L)' 'MKDAEHIELLELLVEHPGKVMLSGYDNDLYNGMLQGWRKVQKRTQAEAGIMRTETLWMNYEIGQMKLFS' A
#
# COMPACT_ATOMS: atom_id res chain seq x y z
N MET A 1 14.67 1.50 9.87
CA MET A 1 13.61 2.18 10.64
C MET A 1 13.16 1.23 11.72
N LYS A 2 12.95 1.73 12.93
CA LYS A 2 12.37 0.94 14.03
C LYS A 2 10.86 0.92 13.85
N ASP A 3 10.19 -0.14 14.30
CA ASP A 3 8.72 -0.28 14.19
C ASP A 3 7.96 0.95 14.70
N ALA A 4 8.49 1.64 15.72
CA ALA A 4 7.92 2.88 16.24
C ALA A 4 7.80 4.02 15.20
N GLU A 5 8.80 4.20 14.33
CA GLU A 5 8.76 5.22 13.28
C GLU A 5 7.71 4.89 12.22
N HIS A 6 7.52 3.60 11.95
CA HIS A 6 6.48 3.14 11.04
C HIS A 6 5.09 3.33 11.65
N ILE A 7 4.91 3.06 12.94
CA ILE A 7 3.65 3.28 13.65
C ILE A 7 3.26 4.76 13.59
N GLU A 8 4.15 5.66 13.97
CA GLU A 8 3.89 7.11 13.98
C GLU A 8 3.50 7.62 12.58
N LEU A 9 4.22 7.18 11.55
CA LEU A 9 3.88 7.49 10.17
C LEU A 9 2.49 6.98 9.79
N LEU A 10 2.16 5.73 10.12
CA LEU A 10 0.88 5.13 9.76
C LEU A 10 -0.28 5.81 10.49
N GLU A 11 -0.12 6.18 11.76
CA GLU A 11 -1.12 6.96 12.52
C GLU A 11 -1.41 8.30 11.84
N LEU A 12 -0.37 9.04 11.43
CA LEU A 12 -0.52 10.31 10.72
C LEU A 12 -1.21 10.15 9.37
N LEU A 13 -0.91 9.07 8.64
CA LEU A 13 -1.47 8.84 7.31
C LEU A 13 -2.93 8.37 7.35
N VAL A 14 -3.33 7.62 8.38
CA VAL A 14 -4.73 7.20 8.58
C VAL A 14 -5.64 8.41 8.78
N GLU A 15 -5.19 9.41 9.54
CA GLU A 15 -5.93 10.65 9.80
C GLU A 15 -5.82 11.67 8.66
N HIS A 16 -4.99 11.41 7.64
CA HIS A 16 -4.76 12.35 6.55
C HIS A 16 -5.96 12.39 5.58
N PRO A 17 -6.57 13.57 5.34
CA PRO A 17 -7.76 13.68 4.49
C PRO A 17 -7.46 13.56 2.98
N GLY A 18 -6.19 13.65 2.59
CA GLY A 18 -5.76 13.54 1.20
C GLY A 18 -5.60 12.09 0.73
N LYS A 19 -5.48 11.90 -0.59
CA LYS A 19 -5.23 10.59 -1.18
C LYS A 19 -3.79 10.15 -0.92
N VAL A 20 -3.62 8.96 -0.37
CA VAL A 20 -2.32 8.37 -0.05
C VAL A 20 -2.20 7.01 -0.71
N MET A 21 -1.01 6.74 -1.25
CA MET A 21 -0.57 5.42 -1.69
C MET A 21 0.75 5.08 -1.00
N LEU A 22 0.79 3.93 -0.36
CA LEU A 22 2.02 3.34 0.17
C LEU A 22 2.40 2.11 -0.66
N SER A 23 3.69 1.93 -0.91
CA SER A 23 4.24 0.72 -1.53
C SER A 23 5.23 0.04 -0.60
N GLY A 24 5.26 -1.29 -0.63
CA GLY A 24 6.15 -2.08 0.21
C GLY A 24 5.99 -3.58 -0.03
N TYR A 25 6.48 -4.38 0.92
CA TYR A 25 6.21 -5.82 0.96
C TYR A 25 5.12 -6.13 1.96
N ASP A 26 4.46 -7.27 1.79
CA ASP A 26 3.40 -7.67 2.72
C ASP A 26 3.94 -7.69 4.16
N ASN A 27 3.23 -7.03 5.06
CA ASN A 27 3.69 -6.75 6.42
C ASN A 27 2.50 -6.66 7.38
N ASP A 28 2.56 -7.39 8.50
CA ASP A 28 1.44 -7.53 9.43
C ASP A 28 1.07 -6.23 10.15
N LEU A 29 2.06 -5.39 10.48
CA LEU A 29 1.81 -4.08 11.10
C LEU A 29 0.97 -3.20 10.15
N TYR A 30 1.39 -3.12 8.89
CA TYR A 30 0.68 -2.35 7.87
C TYR A 30 -0.71 -2.92 7.62
N ASN A 31 -0.85 -4.25 7.55
CA ASN A 31 -2.13 -4.93 7.38
C ASN A 31 -3.11 -4.66 8.54
N GLY A 32 -2.59 -4.55 9.77
CA GLY A 32 -3.39 -4.24 10.94
C GLY A 32 -3.81 -2.76 11.02
N MET A 33 -2.90 -1.84 10.74
CA MET A 33 -3.15 -0.40 10.88
C MET A 33 -3.91 0.20 9.69
N LEU A 34 -3.70 -0.30 8.48
CA LEU A 34 -4.34 0.19 7.26
C LEU A 34 -5.63 -0.58 6.96
N GLN A 35 -6.36 -1.00 7.99
CA GLN A 35 -7.67 -1.63 7.82
C GLN A 35 -8.63 -0.66 7.11
N GLY A 36 -9.36 -1.18 6.13
CA GLY A 36 -10.24 -0.38 5.27
C GLY A 36 -9.53 0.31 4.09
N TRP A 37 -8.20 0.36 4.07
CA TRP A 37 -7.46 0.77 2.88
C TRP A 37 -7.47 -0.35 1.85
N ARG A 38 -7.49 0.04 0.57
CA ARG A 38 -7.42 -0.90 -0.55
C ARG A 38 -6.02 -1.48 -0.65
N LYS A 39 -5.89 -2.80 -0.52
CA LYS A 39 -4.63 -3.56 -0.70
C LYS A 39 -4.56 -4.21 -2.07
N VAL A 40 -3.49 -3.99 -2.82
CA VAL A 40 -3.23 -4.60 -4.14
C VAL A 40 -1.85 -5.24 -4.14
N GLN A 41 -1.74 -6.47 -4.63
CA GLN A 41 -0.45 -7.15 -4.78
C GLN A 41 -0.08 -7.27 -6.26
N LYS A 42 1.16 -6.91 -6.59
CA LYS A 42 1.72 -6.99 -7.94
C LYS A 42 2.95 -7.89 -7.92
N ARG A 43 2.92 -8.94 -8.75
CA ARG A 43 4.10 -9.78 -8.98
C ARG A 43 5.01 -9.09 -9.98
N THR A 44 6.24 -8.84 -9.58
CA THR A 44 7.27 -8.25 -10.44
C THR A 44 8.45 -9.22 -10.52
N GLN A 45 8.89 -9.52 -11.74
CA GLN A 45 10.17 -10.21 -11.95
C GLN A 45 11.28 -9.18 -11.80
N ALA A 46 12.15 -9.35 -10.82
CA ALA A 46 13.39 -8.58 -10.73
C ALA A 46 14.45 -9.22 -11.64
N GLU A 47 15.42 -8.41 -12.10
CA GLU A 47 16.60 -8.91 -12.79
C GLU A 47 17.28 -9.98 -11.92
N ALA A 48 17.58 -11.15 -12.51
CA ALA A 48 18.03 -12.41 -11.87
C ALA A 48 16.94 -13.44 -11.46
N GLY A 49 15.67 -13.25 -11.84
CA GLY A 49 14.66 -14.32 -11.76
C GLY A 49 14.03 -14.54 -10.38
N ILE A 50 14.37 -13.71 -9.39
CA ILE A 50 13.72 -13.70 -8.09
C ILE A 50 12.37 -13.00 -8.22
N MET A 51 11.29 -13.75 -8.00
CA MET A 51 9.94 -13.19 -7.93
C MET A 51 9.78 -12.39 -6.65
N ARG A 52 9.46 -11.10 -6.77
CA ARG A 52 9.06 -10.26 -5.65
C ARG A 52 7.59 -9.89 -5.81
N THR A 53 6.84 -10.01 -4.72
CA THR A 53 5.45 -9.54 -4.67
C THR A 53 5.45 -8.21 -3.93
N GLU A 54 5.23 -7.14 -4.67
CA GLU A 54 5.02 -5.81 -4.13
C GLU A 54 3.57 -5.68 -3.67
N THR A 55 3.35 -4.96 -2.57
CA THR A 55 2.05 -4.65 -2.00
C THR A 55 1.85 -3.14 -1.97
N LEU A 56 0.68 -2.71 -2.43
CA LEU A 56 0.23 -1.32 -2.42
C LEU A 56 -0.96 -1.19 -1.47
N TRP A 57 -0.98 -0.12 -0.66
CA TRP A 57 -2.13 0.28 0.17
C TRP A 57 -2.60 1.67 -0.23
N MET A 58 -3.91 1.86 -0.40
CA MET A 58 -4.50 3.14 -0.83
C MET A 58 -5.75 3.47 -0.02
N ASN A 59 -5.88 4.71 0.46
CA ASN A 59 -7.08 5.20 1.15
C ASN A 59 -8.18 5.68 0.19
N TYR A 60 -8.09 5.28 -1.09
CA TYR A 60 -9.03 5.67 -2.12
C TYR A 60 -9.25 4.53 -3.10
N GLU A 61 -10.40 4.57 -3.76
CA GLU A 61 -10.69 3.66 -4.84
C GLU A 61 -9.98 4.08 -6.12
N ILE A 62 -9.32 3.12 -6.78
CA ILE A 62 -8.86 3.32 -8.15
C ILE A 62 -10.11 3.28 -9.02
N GLY A 63 -10.55 4.45 -9.48
CA GLY A 63 -11.60 4.54 -10.47
C GLY A 63 -11.23 3.68 -11.67
N GLN A 64 -12.09 2.74 -12.03
CA GLN A 64 -12.10 2.15 -13.36
C GLN A 64 -12.08 3.33 -14.34
N MET A 65 -11.00 3.49 -15.12
CA MET A 65 -11.06 4.31 -16.33
C MET A 65 -12.17 3.70 -17.18
N LYS A 66 -13.39 4.18 -17.03
CA LYS A 66 -14.40 4.05 -18.07
C LYS A 66 -13.92 4.98 -19.17
N LEU A 67 -13.07 4.42 -20.04
CA LEU A 67 -12.94 4.90 -21.41
C LEU A 67 -14.33 4.73 -22.00
N PHE A 68 -15.14 5.78 -21.96
CA PHE A 68 -16.34 5.85 -22.77
C PHE A 68 -15.87 5.94 -24.23
N SER A 69 -16.20 4.92 -25.01
CA SER A 69 -16.20 4.94 -26.47
C SER A 69 -17.59 4.57 -26.94
#